data_AF-A0AAW2RPJ2-F1
#
_entry.id   AF-A0AAW2RPJ2-F1
#
_cell.length_a   1.000
_cell.length_b   1.000
_cell.length_c   1.000
_cell.angle_alpha   90.00
_cell.angle_beta   90.00
_cell.angle_gamma   90.00
#
_symmetry.space_group_name_H-M   'P 1'
#
loop_
_entity.id
_entity.type
_entity.pdbx_description
1 polymer ?
#
loop_
_entity_poly.entity_id
_entity_poly.type
_entity_poly.pdbx_seq_one_letter_code
_entity_poly.pdbx_strand_id
1 'polypeptide(L)'
;MRKYCSVLYDGYYPCFPCLHHPLESELPASVEESAAAAAADDDNGGIGIFEFFKGKNIFITGATGLLGKALIEKLLRSTSVGKIYVLIKAEDKEAAVDRLRKEEKLIPVVGNVCDPNLGMDLNSSRAIMKDVDVIIESAASTTLNDRYDFLLDINVNAPQRLMRKVEIDDDDEMSSSSSSSSSSSSSSCCSFSRVDLADEISLAMKSLSCQGASHHQDYHVTKNLKRLGLERADIFGWYNTYHLTKAMCEMVLNEIRGDVPVLIIRPSVIESSYKEPFPGWIQGNRMFDPVIISYGKGQLPAFLADPQVNMDIIPLDMVVNSTIAAIAKHGIVHKPELNVYHVASGVVNPLRFYEFFEILHDYFSSTPLSKMKNISKIKYFTSFDDFSEYTRDVISKCNEMGDDAADQIDGKMLQKLGKQSKKAKVAYAEQLCKMYKFLGFFEGRFDTGNTQKLLKEMSKEEQLNFEVDATNIDWRKYLLEIHIPGLRKHVLNDTRTSE
;
A
#
# COMPACT_ATOMS: atom_id res chain seq x y z
N MET A 1 8.34 22.22 -20.84
CA MET A 1 7.73 20.94 -21.34
C MET A 1 6.95 20.39 -20.15
N ARG A 2 5.61 20.23 -20.21
CA ARG A 2 4.80 20.01 -18.99
C ARG A 2 5.19 18.70 -18.30
N LYS A 3 5.58 18.79 -17.02
CA LYS A 3 6.05 17.66 -16.22
C LYS A 3 4.88 16.74 -15.86
N TYR A 4 5.14 15.43 -15.81
CA TYR A 4 4.14 14.46 -15.44
C TYR A 4 4.32 14.04 -13.97
N CYS A 5 3.27 14.16 -13.15
CA CYS A 5 3.31 13.75 -11.75
C CYS A 5 2.43 12.53 -11.52
N SER A 6 3.03 11.36 -11.39
CA SER A 6 2.35 10.15 -10.93
C SER A 6 2.51 10.04 -9.42
N VAL A 7 1.40 9.91 -8.70
CA VAL A 7 1.43 9.68 -7.26
C VAL A 7 1.02 8.24 -6.99
N LEU A 8 1.98 7.43 -6.56
CA LEU A 8 1.71 6.05 -6.20
C LEU A 8 1.19 5.98 -4.79
N TYR A 9 -0.12 5.76 -4.67
CA TYR A 9 -0.69 5.38 -3.40
C TYR A 9 -0.51 3.87 -3.20
N ASP A 10 0.11 3.51 -2.08
CA ASP A 10 -0.11 2.21 -1.45
C ASP A 10 -1.26 2.43 -0.46
N GLY A 11 -2.36 1.67 -0.59
CA GLY A 11 -3.43 1.67 0.41
C GLY A 11 -4.86 1.38 -0.08
N TYR A 12 -5.50 0.47 0.65
CA TYR A 12 -6.91 0.08 0.59
C TYR A 12 -7.82 1.24 1.05
N TYR A 13 -8.83 1.67 0.28
CA TYR A 13 -9.83 2.66 0.73
C TYR A 13 -11.27 2.24 0.51
N PRO A 14 -11.97 1.81 1.55
CA PRO A 14 -13.41 1.95 1.56
C PRO A 14 -13.81 3.39 1.28
N CYS A 15 -14.33 3.68 0.09
CA CYS A 15 -15.28 4.78 -0.06
C CYS A 15 -16.59 4.29 0.57
N PHE A 16 -16.77 4.53 1.88
CA PHE A 16 -18.11 4.69 2.44
C PHE A 16 -18.47 6.19 2.37
N PRO A 17 -19.77 6.52 2.20
CA PRO A 17 -20.23 7.53 1.25
C PRO A 17 -20.03 8.96 1.74
N CYS A 18 -18.91 9.59 1.39
CA CYS A 18 -18.71 11.03 1.65
C CYS A 18 -18.33 11.84 0.39
N LEU A 19 -18.42 11.24 -0.80
CA LEU A 19 -18.22 11.93 -2.09
C LEU A 19 -19.37 11.68 -3.07
N HIS A 20 -20.59 11.46 -2.59
CA HIS A 20 -21.76 11.63 -3.44
C HIS A 20 -21.98 13.12 -3.68
N HIS A 21 -21.41 13.62 -4.78
CA HIS A 21 -22.22 14.47 -5.64
C HIS A 21 -23.41 13.61 -6.10
N PRO A 22 -24.66 14.07 -5.98
CA PRO A 22 -25.78 13.30 -6.49
C PRO A 22 -25.64 13.20 -8.01
N LEU A 23 -25.27 12.02 -8.51
CA LEU A 23 -25.65 11.55 -9.83
C LEU A 23 -26.93 10.75 -9.66
N GLU A 24 -28.00 11.41 -9.21
CA GLU A 24 -29.35 10.91 -9.45
C GLU A 24 -29.93 11.69 -10.63
N SER A 25 -30.41 10.91 -11.60
CA SER A 25 -31.39 11.26 -12.63
C SER A 25 -31.04 12.37 -13.61
N GLU A 26 -30.21 12.07 -14.61
CA GLU A 26 -30.50 12.43 -16.02
C GLU A 26 -29.92 11.33 -16.93
N LEU A 27 -30.63 10.20 -17.03
CA LEU A 27 -30.53 9.36 -18.22
C LEU A 27 -31.36 10.05 -19.30
N PRO A 28 -30.78 10.63 -20.36
CA PRO A 28 -31.55 10.81 -21.59
C PRO A 28 -31.90 9.41 -22.11
N ALA A 29 -33.19 9.16 -22.25
CA ALA A 29 -33.70 8.02 -22.97
C ALA A 29 -33.16 8.04 -24.41
N SER A 30 -32.83 6.83 -24.91
CA SER A 30 -32.55 6.48 -26.30
C SER A 30 -31.40 7.19 -27.01
N VAL A 31 -30.27 6.48 -27.17
CA VAL A 31 -29.62 6.30 -28.48
C VAL A 31 -29.07 4.86 -28.55
N GLU A 32 -29.94 3.90 -28.85
CA GLU A 32 -29.53 2.74 -29.62
C GLU A 32 -29.29 3.23 -31.05
N GLU A 33 -28.05 3.56 -31.40
CA GLU A 33 -27.47 3.43 -32.75
C GLU A 33 -26.05 4.02 -32.79
N SER A 34 -25.13 3.23 -33.36
CA SER A 34 -23.72 3.54 -33.73
C SER A 34 -22.57 3.05 -32.83
N ALA A 35 -22.58 1.77 -32.43
CA ALA A 35 -21.33 1.05 -32.13
C ALA A 35 -21.13 -0.23 -32.97
N ALA A 36 -21.80 -0.30 -34.13
CA ALA A 36 -21.60 -1.37 -35.13
C ALA A 36 -20.53 -1.02 -36.19
N ALA A 37 -19.65 -0.06 -35.92
CA ALA A 37 -18.57 0.33 -36.84
C ALA A 37 -17.26 0.62 -36.08
N ALA A 38 -16.68 -0.42 -35.48
CA ALA A 38 -15.26 -0.44 -35.12
C ALA A 38 -14.68 -1.87 -35.09
N ALA A 39 -15.30 -2.80 -35.84
CA ALA A 39 -14.73 -4.11 -36.12
C ALA A 39 -14.02 -4.04 -37.49
N ALA A 40 -12.91 -3.30 -37.56
CA ALA A 40 -11.92 -3.33 -38.63
C ALA A 40 -10.77 -2.36 -38.31
N ASP A 41 -9.80 -2.81 -37.52
CA ASP A 41 -8.37 -2.55 -37.73
C ASP A 41 -7.57 -3.41 -36.74
N ASP A 42 -6.99 -4.48 -37.26
CA ASP A 42 -6.22 -5.50 -36.52
C ASP A 42 -4.76 -5.06 -36.33
N ASP A 43 -4.55 -3.79 -35.98
CA ASP A 43 -3.28 -3.22 -35.52
C ASP A 43 -3.55 -2.12 -34.48
N ASN A 44 -4.14 -2.49 -33.35
CA ASN A 44 -4.28 -1.57 -32.23
C ASN A 44 -2.88 -1.35 -31.63
N GLY A 45 -2.23 -0.25 -32.01
CA GLY A 45 -0.86 0.13 -31.61
C GLY A 45 -0.61 0.28 -30.10
N GLY A 46 -1.53 -0.21 -29.25
CA GLY A 46 -1.44 -0.23 -27.80
C GLY A 46 -1.57 1.14 -27.16
N ILE A 47 -1.27 1.20 -25.86
CA ILE A 47 -1.19 2.46 -25.12
C ILE A 47 0.21 3.10 -25.19
N GLY A 48 1.16 2.47 -25.89
CA GLY A 48 2.49 3.00 -26.16
C GLY A 48 3.45 2.95 -24.96
N ILE A 49 3.40 1.91 -24.11
CA ILE A 49 4.26 1.81 -22.91
C ILE A 49 5.74 1.98 -23.25
N PHE A 50 6.23 1.24 -24.25
CA PHE A 50 7.65 1.23 -24.62
C PHE A 50 8.11 2.58 -25.16
N GLU A 51 7.34 3.19 -26.06
CA GLU A 51 7.68 4.49 -26.66
C GLU A 51 7.56 5.63 -25.64
N PHE A 52 6.58 5.58 -24.73
CA PHE A 52 6.42 6.59 -23.69
C PHE A 52 7.66 6.67 -22.78
N PHE A 53 8.14 5.53 -22.27
CA PHE A 53 9.27 5.52 -21.32
C PHE A 53 10.64 5.70 -21.98
N LYS A 54 10.73 5.68 -23.31
CA LYS A 54 11.99 5.78 -24.04
C LYS A 54 12.71 7.11 -23.75
N GLY A 55 13.87 7.01 -23.10
CA GLY A 55 14.69 8.15 -22.71
C GLY A 55 14.11 9.03 -21.61
N LYS A 56 12.96 8.65 -21.01
CA LYS A 56 12.35 9.43 -19.92
C LYS A 56 13.15 9.37 -18.64
N ASN A 57 13.31 10.50 -17.99
CA ASN A 57 13.93 10.60 -16.69
C ASN A 57 12.86 10.57 -15.60
N ILE A 58 13.08 9.75 -14.57
CA ILE A 58 12.11 9.49 -13.50
C ILE A 58 12.67 9.98 -12.18
N PHE A 59 11.86 10.64 -11.36
CA PHE A 59 12.16 10.88 -9.94
C PHE A 59 11.27 9.99 -9.08
N ILE A 60 11.85 9.19 -8.20
CA ILE A 60 11.09 8.26 -7.35
C ILE A 60 11.43 8.42 -5.87
N THR A 61 10.40 8.48 -5.04
CA THR A 61 10.49 8.37 -3.59
C THR A 61 10.04 6.98 -3.12
N GLY A 62 10.40 6.57 -1.90
CA GLY A 62 9.98 5.26 -1.38
C GLY A 62 10.65 4.05 -2.06
N ALA A 63 11.68 4.29 -2.87
CA ALA A 63 12.38 3.28 -3.68
C ALA A 63 13.02 2.13 -2.89
N THR A 64 13.21 2.28 -1.58
CA THR A 64 13.77 1.21 -0.72
C THR A 64 12.70 0.27 -0.16
N GLY A 65 11.42 0.60 -0.36
CA GLY A 65 10.27 -0.23 -0.03
C GLY A 65 10.00 -1.33 -1.06
N LEU A 66 9.06 -2.23 -0.73
CA LEU A 66 8.69 -3.37 -1.58
C LEU A 66 8.28 -2.94 -2.99
N LEU A 67 7.26 -2.07 -3.08
CA LEU A 67 6.72 -1.60 -4.35
C LEU A 67 7.74 -0.78 -5.15
N GLY A 68 8.43 0.16 -4.50
CA GLY A 68 9.45 0.99 -5.16
C GLY A 68 10.58 0.16 -5.79
N LYS A 69 11.05 -0.89 -5.11
CA LYS A 69 12.08 -1.79 -5.68
C LYS A 69 11.57 -2.58 -6.88
N ALA A 70 10.38 -3.16 -6.79
CA ALA A 70 9.78 -3.92 -7.89
C ALA A 70 9.53 -3.03 -9.11
N LEU A 71 9.06 -1.80 -8.88
CA LEU A 71 8.82 -0.82 -9.93
C LEU A 71 10.12 -0.41 -10.64
N ILE A 72 11.16 -0.08 -9.89
CA ILE A 72 12.48 0.25 -10.46
C ILE A 72 13.03 -0.93 -11.26
N GLU A 73 12.97 -2.15 -10.71
CA GLU A 73 13.40 -3.37 -11.40
C GLU A 73 12.66 -3.53 -12.73
N LYS A 74 11.33 -3.41 -12.71
CA LYS A 74 10.49 -3.58 -13.90
C LYS A 74 10.77 -2.52 -14.97
N LEU A 75 10.91 -1.25 -14.55
CA LEU A 75 11.27 -0.14 -15.44
C LEU A 75 12.62 -0.38 -16.11
N LEU A 76 13.66 -0.73 -15.33
CA LEU A 76 14.99 -0.98 -15.87
C LEU A 76 15.03 -2.17 -16.83
N ARG A 77 14.31 -3.26 -16.50
CA ARG A 77 14.33 -4.50 -17.28
C ARG A 77 13.46 -4.45 -18.53
N SER A 78 12.28 -3.81 -18.45
CA SER A 78 11.23 -3.95 -19.46
C SER A 78 10.98 -2.66 -20.26
N THR A 79 11.73 -1.59 -19.99
CA THR A 79 11.59 -0.30 -20.72
C THR A 79 12.96 0.28 -21.10
N SER A 80 12.95 1.29 -21.95
CA SER A 80 14.14 2.06 -22.33
C SER A 80 14.24 3.41 -21.60
N VAL A 81 13.93 3.42 -20.30
CA VAL A 81 14.07 4.58 -19.40
C VAL A 81 15.47 5.19 -19.45
N GLY A 82 15.53 6.53 -19.33
CA GLY A 82 16.75 7.32 -19.17
C GLY A 82 17.34 7.17 -17.77
N LYS A 83 17.41 8.26 -17.00
CA LYS A 83 17.87 8.26 -15.61
C LYS A 83 16.72 8.02 -14.64
N ILE A 84 16.98 7.34 -13.54
CA ILE A 84 16.06 7.24 -12.41
C ILE A 84 16.73 7.88 -11.20
N TYR A 85 16.26 9.06 -10.82
CA TYR A 85 16.64 9.77 -9.59
C TYR A 85 15.93 9.15 -8.40
N VAL A 86 16.71 8.57 -7.48
CA VAL A 86 16.19 7.82 -6.36
C VAL A 86 16.40 8.60 -5.07
N LEU A 87 15.32 9.10 -4.46
CA LEU A 87 15.38 9.76 -3.16
C LEU A 87 15.62 8.74 -2.05
N ILE A 88 16.74 8.84 -1.35
CA ILE A 88 17.16 7.93 -0.29
C ILE A 88 17.54 8.73 0.95
N LYS A 89 16.94 8.34 2.08
CA LYS A 89 17.37 8.81 3.39
C LYS A 89 18.71 8.15 3.76
N ALA A 90 19.79 8.92 3.73
CA ALA A 90 21.15 8.49 4.06
C ALA A 90 21.93 9.65 4.71
N GLU A 91 23.05 9.35 5.36
CA GLU A 91 23.93 10.38 5.95
C GLU A 91 24.64 11.20 4.86
N ASP A 92 25.10 10.52 3.82
CA ASP A 92 25.78 11.11 2.68
C ASP A 92 25.50 10.34 1.38
N LYS A 93 26.11 10.80 0.29
CA LYS A 93 25.93 10.23 -1.05
C LYS A 93 26.55 8.82 -1.16
N GLU A 94 27.64 8.55 -0.47
CA GLU A 94 28.31 7.24 -0.50
C GLU A 94 27.40 6.18 0.15
N ALA A 95 26.85 6.48 1.33
CA ALA A 95 25.86 5.66 2.00
C ALA A 95 24.57 5.47 1.19
N ALA A 96 24.16 6.47 0.39
CA ALA A 96 23.03 6.32 -0.54
C ALA A 96 23.37 5.40 -1.73
N VAL A 97 24.57 5.51 -2.30
CA VAL A 97 25.06 4.64 -3.38
C VAL A 97 25.12 3.19 -2.92
N ASP A 98 25.64 2.91 -1.72
CA ASP A 98 25.76 1.55 -1.18
C ASP A 98 24.40 0.84 -1.01
N ARG A 99 23.32 1.61 -0.88
CA ARG A 99 21.95 1.08 -0.80
C ARG A 99 21.33 0.78 -2.16
N LEU A 100 21.98 1.18 -3.25
CA LEU A 100 21.57 0.91 -4.61
C LEU A 100 22.43 -0.20 -5.22
N ARG A 101 21.86 -0.94 -6.17
CA ARG A 101 22.68 -1.81 -7.03
C ARG A 101 23.56 -0.92 -7.90
N LYS A 102 24.73 -1.43 -8.29
CA LYS A 102 25.59 -0.81 -9.30
C LYS A 102 24.88 -0.87 -10.65
N GLU A 103 24.10 0.16 -10.94
CA GLU A 103 23.35 0.36 -12.16
C GLU A 103 23.54 1.82 -12.58
N GLU A 104 24.00 2.06 -13.80
CA GLU A 104 24.41 3.39 -14.27
C GLU A 104 23.23 4.35 -14.39
N LYS A 105 22.04 3.82 -14.66
CA LYS A 105 20.81 4.61 -14.75
C LYS A 105 20.26 5.07 -13.40
N LEU A 106 20.71 4.48 -12.28
CA LEU A 106 20.22 4.85 -10.95
C LEU A 106 21.06 5.98 -10.36
N ILE A 107 20.44 7.13 -10.14
CA ILE A 107 21.10 8.32 -9.60
C ILE A 107 20.62 8.53 -8.16
N PRO A 108 21.44 8.23 -7.14
CA PRO A 108 21.05 8.45 -5.75
C PRO A 108 20.94 9.94 -5.43
N VAL A 109 19.85 10.30 -4.78
CA VAL A 109 19.56 11.64 -4.26
C VAL A 109 19.39 11.52 -2.75
N VAL A 110 20.32 12.09 -2.00
CA VAL A 110 20.22 12.10 -0.53
C VAL A 110 19.11 13.06 -0.13
N GLY A 111 18.16 12.58 0.68
CA GLY A 111 17.09 13.43 1.17
C GLY A 111 15.97 12.67 1.86
N ASN A 112 14.94 13.42 2.24
CA ASN A 112 13.80 12.94 3.00
C ASN A 112 12.56 13.74 2.63
N VAL A 113 11.46 13.05 2.32
CA VAL A 113 10.18 13.65 1.90
C VAL A 113 9.55 14.54 2.99
N CYS A 114 9.88 14.30 4.25
CA CYS A 114 9.43 15.11 5.37
C CYS A 114 10.19 16.44 5.49
N ASP A 115 11.39 16.53 4.91
CA ASP A 115 12.25 17.70 5.07
C ASP A 115 11.88 18.79 4.03
N PRO A 116 12.05 20.08 4.37
CA PRO A 116 11.91 21.15 3.40
C PRO A 116 12.78 20.89 2.16
N ASN A 117 12.23 21.17 0.98
CA ASN A 117 12.93 20.94 -0.29
C ASN A 117 13.38 19.47 -0.52
N LEU A 118 12.73 18.49 0.15
CA LEU A 118 13.08 17.07 0.15
C LEU A 118 14.46 16.77 0.78
N GLY A 119 15.00 17.69 1.59
CA GLY A 119 16.34 17.57 2.18
C GLY A 119 17.48 17.88 1.21
N MET A 120 17.19 18.36 0.01
CA MET A 120 18.19 18.78 -0.98
C MET A 120 18.52 20.27 -0.85
N ASP A 121 19.69 20.70 -1.31
CA ASP A 121 19.94 22.12 -1.57
C ASP A 121 19.10 22.61 -2.77
N LEU A 122 18.84 23.92 -2.83
CA LEU A 122 17.96 24.53 -3.84
C LEU A 122 18.47 24.34 -5.27
N ASN A 123 19.78 24.36 -5.49
CA ASN A 123 20.36 24.27 -6.83
C ASN A 123 20.27 22.85 -7.37
N SER A 124 20.69 21.85 -6.59
CA SER A 124 20.57 20.44 -6.97
C SER A 124 19.13 20.04 -7.20
N SER A 125 18.25 20.48 -6.29
CA SER A 125 16.81 20.28 -6.40
C SER A 125 16.25 20.79 -7.74
N ARG A 126 16.52 22.06 -8.08
CA ARG A 126 16.02 22.67 -9.31
C ARG A 126 16.60 21.98 -10.55
N ALA A 127 17.89 21.65 -10.51
CA ALA A 127 18.55 20.94 -11.61
C ALA A 127 17.93 19.56 -11.85
N ILE A 128 17.66 18.79 -10.80
CA ILE A 128 17.02 17.47 -10.89
C ILE A 128 15.59 17.61 -11.41
N MET A 129 14.79 18.48 -10.81
CA MET A 129 13.38 18.63 -11.20
C MET A 129 13.21 19.18 -12.62
N LYS A 130 14.22 19.88 -13.16
CA LYS A 130 14.25 20.30 -14.57
C LYS A 130 14.58 19.15 -15.54
N ASP A 131 15.37 18.16 -15.11
CA ASP A 131 15.75 17.01 -15.94
C ASP A 131 14.70 15.89 -15.89
N VAL A 132 13.75 15.92 -14.96
CA VAL A 132 12.76 14.86 -14.72
C VAL A 132 11.52 15.05 -15.57
N ASP A 133 11.09 13.97 -16.23
CA ASP A 133 9.84 13.90 -16.99
C ASP A 133 8.68 13.34 -16.15
N VAL A 134 8.96 12.34 -15.31
CA VAL A 134 7.95 11.59 -14.53
C VAL A 134 8.34 11.56 -13.07
N ILE A 135 7.45 12.03 -12.21
CA ILE A 135 7.59 11.88 -10.76
C ILE A 135 6.75 10.70 -10.31
N ILE A 136 7.30 9.87 -9.42
CA ILE A 136 6.67 8.70 -8.82
C ILE A 136 6.79 8.82 -7.30
N GLU A 137 5.72 9.27 -6.65
CA GLU A 137 5.67 9.39 -5.19
C GLU A 137 5.18 8.08 -4.57
N SER A 138 6.08 7.24 -4.04
CA SER A 138 5.74 5.98 -3.37
C SER A 138 6.16 5.95 -1.88
N ALA A 139 6.75 7.03 -1.35
CA ALA A 139 7.07 7.10 0.07
C ALA A 139 5.79 7.22 0.91
N ALA A 140 5.64 6.32 1.87
CA ALA A 140 4.55 6.35 2.82
C ALA A 140 4.92 5.54 4.07
N SER A 141 4.25 5.83 5.18
CA SER A 141 4.14 4.87 6.28
C SER A 141 2.83 4.11 6.13
N THR A 142 2.92 2.79 5.98
CA THR A 142 1.78 1.86 5.88
C THR A 142 1.41 1.21 7.21
N THR A 143 2.01 1.69 8.30
CA THR A 143 1.69 1.22 9.65
C THR A 143 0.32 1.73 10.08
N LEU A 144 -0.62 0.82 10.30
CA LEU A 144 -2.03 1.14 10.57
C LEU A 144 -2.28 2.01 11.81
N ASN A 145 -1.39 1.95 12.81
CA ASN A 145 -1.54 2.63 14.09
C ASN A 145 -0.22 3.29 14.54
N ASP A 146 0.38 4.05 13.64
CA ASP A 146 1.51 4.92 13.99
C ASP A 146 1.03 6.27 14.56
N ARG A 147 1.97 7.10 15.03
CA ARG A 147 1.64 8.43 15.57
C ARG A 147 0.96 9.29 14.50
N TYR A 148 -0.12 9.98 14.89
CA TYR A 148 -0.92 10.75 13.94
C TYR A 148 -0.14 11.91 13.28
N ASP A 149 0.68 12.62 14.04
CA ASP A 149 1.52 13.71 13.51
C ASP A 149 2.52 13.21 12.47
N PHE A 150 3.16 12.07 12.73
CA PHE A 150 4.07 11.43 11.80
C PHE A 150 3.35 10.99 10.53
N LEU A 151 2.17 10.35 10.65
CA LEU A 151 1.38 9.92 9.49
C LEU A 151 0.88 11.11 8.66
N LEU A 152 0.45 12.20 9.28
CA LEU A 152 0.10 13.44 8.56
C LEU A 152 1.31 13.98 7.80
N ASP A 153 2.49 13.99 8.41
CA ASP A 153 3.67 14.55 7.77
C ASP A 153 4.14 13.72 6.57
N ILE A 154 4.26 12.40 6.73
CA ILE A 154 4.76 11.51 5.68
C ILE A 154 3.71 11.16 4.62
N ASN A 155 2.43 11.02 4.98
CA ASN A 155 1.40 10.60 4.03
C ASN A 155 0.65 11.78 3.40
N VAL A 156 0.59 12.96 4.04
CA VAL A 156 -0.15 14.14 3.52
C VAL A 156 0.80 15.27 3.12
N ASN A 157 1.60 15.76 4.07
CA ASN A 157 2.43 16.94 3.83
C ASN A 157 3.57 16.68 2.84
N ALA A 158 4.17 15.49 2.88
CA ALA A 158 5.23 15.11 1.94
C ALA A 158 4.76 15.13 0.47
N PRO A 159 3.67 14.43 0.07
CA PRO A 159 3.10 14.58 -1.26
C PRO A 159 2.70 16.02 -1.61
N GLN A 160 2.15 16.78 -0.64
CA GLN A 160 1.80 18.19 -0.82
C GLN A 160 3.03 19.06 -1.15
N ARG A 161 4.16 18.86 -0.44
CA ARG A 161 5.43 19.56 -0.69
C ARG A 161 5.97 19.23 -2.08
N LEU A 162 5.88 17.96 -2.49
CA LEU A 162 6.33 17.52 -3.79
C LEU A 162 5.48 18.15 -4.91
N MET A 163 4.15 18.17 -4.77
CA MET A 163 3.25 18.78 -5.76
C MET A 163 3.54 20.28 -5.96
N ARG A 164 3.64 21.06 -4.87
CA ARG A 164 3.99 22.49 -4.95
C ARG A 164 5.33 22.75 -5.63
N LYS A 165 6.27 21.81 -5.51
CA LYS A 165 7.59 21.92 -6.14
C LYS A 165 7.47 21.79 -7.66
N VAL A 166 6.58 20.94 -8.16
CA VAL A 166 6.30 20.78 -9.58
C VAL A 166 5.76 22.09 -10.17
N GLU A 167 4.80 22.72 -9.48
CA GLU A 167 4.21 23.99 -9.92
C GLU A 167 5.23 25.13 -10.00
N ILE A 168 6.08 25.30 -8.97
CA ILE A 168 7.07 26.39 -8.93
C ILE A 168 8.04 26.32 -10.11
N ASP A 169 8.50 25.12 -10.46
CA ASP A 169 9.45 24.97 -11.57
C ASP A 169 8.78 25.14 -12.95
N ASP A 170 7.46 24.96 -13.06
CA ASP A 170 6.70 25.26 -14.29
C ASP A 170 6.48 26.77 -14.45
N ASP A 171 6.27 27.50 -13.34
CA ASP A 171 6.13 28.97 -13.34
C ASP A 171 7.44 29.70 -13.70
N ASP A 172 8.61 29.14 -13.37
CA ASP A 172 9.91 29.68 -13.79
C ASP A 172 10.12 29.55 -15.32
N GLU A 173 9.43 28.63 -16.02
CA GLU A 173 9.38 28.59 -17.49
C GLU A 173 8.38 29.61 -18.08
N MET A 174 7.35 30.00 -17.32
CA MET A 174 6.19 30.76 -17.82
C MET A 174 6.15 32.23 -17.37
N SER A 175 6.97 32.64 -16.41
CA SER A 175 7.00 34.01 -15.89
C SER A 175 7.91 34.95 -16.72
N SER A 176 7.40 35.28 -17.90
CA SER A 176 7.32 36.67 -18.37
C SER A 176 5.88 37.19 -18.31
N SER A 177 5.13 36.87 -17.26
CA SER A 177 3.92 37.61 -16.87
C SER A 177 3.43 37.18 -15.51
N SER A 178 3.49 38.11 -14.55
CA SER A 178 2.97 37.96 -13.19
C SER A 178 1.45 38.07 -13.18
N SER A 179 0.74 37.12 -12.57
CA SER A 179 -0.65 37.30 -12.12
C SER A 179 -0.97 36.32 -11.00
N SER A 180 -0.78 36.73 -9.75
CA SER A 180 -1.34 36.04 -8.59
C SER A 180 -2.83 36.34 -8.50
N SER A 181 -3.67 35.31 -8.49
CA SER A 181 -5.09 35.43 -8.16
C SER A 181 -5.47 34.41 -7.09
N SER A 182 -5.70 34.92 -5.88
CA SER A 182 -6.25 34.17 -4.75
C SER A 182 -7.77 34.09 -4.94
N SER A 183 -8.31 32.88 -5.09
CA SER A 183 -9.76 32.67 -5.21
C SER A 183 -10.24 31.83 -4.04
N SER A 184 -10.71 32.50 -2.98
CA SER A 184 -11.46 31.86 -1.90
C SER A 184 -12.89 31.58 -2.38
N SER A 185 -13.31 30.32 -2.40
CA SER A 185 -14.72 29.98 -2.61
C SER A 185 -15.23 29.09 -1.47
N SER A 186 -16.03 29.70 -0.61
CA SER A 186 -16.81 29.02 0.43
C SER A 186 -18.08 28.44 -0.19
N SER A 187 -18.22 27.12 -0.16
CA SER A 187 -19.51 26.45 -0.38
C SER A 187 -19.88 25.62 0.84
N SER A 188 -20.89 26.13 1.55
CA SER A 188 -21.59 25.48 2.65
C SER A 188 -22.80 24.74 2.07
N CYS A 189 -22.81 23.41 2.21
CA CYS A 189 -24.00 22.59 2.41
C CYS A 189 -23.59 21.12 2.53
N CYS A 190 -23.71 20.57 3.75
CA CYS A 190 -24.05 19.18 4.11
C CYS A 190 -23.68 18.99 5.60
N SER A 191 -24.60 18.46 6.42
CA SER A 191 -24.41 18.27 7.87
C SER A 191 -23.59 17.02 8.21
N PHE A 192 -22.41 16.90 7.61
CA PHE A 192 -21.35 15.99 8.04
C PHE A 192 -20.07 16.81 8.22
N SER A 193 -19.31 16.52 9.28
CA SER A 193 -18.05 17.20 9.57
C SER A 193 -17.06 16.97 8.43
N ARG A 194 -16.93 17.93 7.49
CA ARG A 194 -15.85 17.92 6.49
C ARG A 194 -14.51 17.88 7.23
N VAL A 195 -13.59 17.03 6.77
CA VAL A 195 -12.22 17.03 7.28
C VAL A 195 -11.56 18.34 6.83
N ASP A 196 -11.32 19.26 7.77
CA ASP A 196 -10.48 20.42 7.53
C ASP A 196 -9.03 20.06 7.86
N LEU A 197 -8.17 20.05 6.83
CA LEU A 197 -6.78 19.65 6.99
C LEU A 197 -6.00 20.59 7.92
N ALA A 198 -6.23 21.90 7.81
CA ALA A 198 -5.50 22.88 8.62
C ALA A 198 -5.83 22.67 10.10
N ASP A 199 -7.10 22.38 10.40
CA ASP A 199 -7.54 22.01 11.74
C ASP A 199 -6.93 20.69 12.22
N GLU A 200 -6.88 19.63 11.39
CA GLU A 200 -6.27 18.35 11.76
C GLU A 200 -4.78 18.49 12.05
N ILE A 201 -4.04 19.22 11.21
CA ILE A 201 -2.61 19.48 11.42
C ILE A 201 -2.41 20.31 12.70
N SER A 202 -3.23 21.36 12.89
CA SER A 202 -3.19 22.19 14.10
C SER A 202 -3.46 21.37 15.37
N LEU A 203 -4.42 20.45 15.31
CA LEU A 203 -4.80 19.57 16.40
C LEU A 203 -3.68 18.58 16.75
N ALA A 204 -3.06 17.93 15.75
CA ALA A 204 -1.92 17.05 15.96
C ALA A 204 -0.72 17.81 16.56
N MET A 205 -0.42 19.00 16.05
CA MET A 205 0.69 19.84 16.54
C MET A 205 0.45 20.38 17.95
N LYS A 206 -0.78 20.77 18.30
CA LYS A 206 -1.15 21.13 19.68
C LYS A 206 -0.96 19.95 20.63
N SER A 207 -1.34 18.74 20.22
CA SER A 207 -1.13 17.53 21.03
C SER A 207 0.36 17.23 21.26
N LEU A 208 1.24 17.66 20.34
CA LEU A 208 2.69 17.55 20.48
C LEU A 208 3.27 18.63 21.43
N SER A 209 2.84 19.89 21.29
CA SER A 209 3.43 21.04 22.01
C SER A 209 2.96 21.18 23.46
N CYS A 210 1.80 20.63 23.84
CA CYS A 210 1.29 20.67 25.22
C CYS A 210 2.10 19.81 26.21
N GLN A 211 3.18 19.14 25.79
CA GLN A 211 3.89 18.13 26.60
C GLN A 211 5.42 18.34 26.51
N GLY A 212 5.98 19.10 27.45
CA GLY A 212 7.41 19.47 27.48
C GLY A 212 8.41 18.31 27.56
N ALA A 213 9.67 18.58 27.21
CA ALA A 213 10.74 17.60 26.96
C ALA A 213 11.23 16.87 28.23
N SER A 214 10.82 15.61 28.40
CA SER A 214 11.52 14.62 29.24
C SER A 214 11.37 13.21 28.65
N HIS A 215 12.33 12.31 28.89
CA HIS A 215 12.33 10.97 28.27
C HIS A 215 11.13 10.07 28.66
N HIS A 216 10.53 10.28 29.83
CA HIS A 216 9.27 9.60 30.18
C HIS A 216 8.07 10.15 29.41
N GLN A 217 8.15 11.38 28.90
CA GLN A 217 7.11 12.04 28.12
C GLN A 217 6.96 11.43 26.72
N ASP A 218 8.04 10.98 26.07
CA ASP A 218 8.02 10.48 24.69
C ASP A 218 7.10 9.26 24.49
N TYR A 219 7.06 8.36 25.48
CA TYR A 219 6.14 7.21 25.46
C TYR A 219 4.68 7.67 25.58
N HIS A 220 4.39 8.60 26.49
CA HIS A 220 3.05 9.14 26.69
C HIS A 220 2.57 9.92 25.47
N VAL A 221 3.42 10.76 24.88
CA VAL A 221 3.17 11.50 23.64
C VAL A 221 2.86 10.53 22.50
N THR A 222 3.71 9.52 22.30
CA THR A 222 3.50 8.49 21.27
C THR A 222 2.16 7.77 21.44
N LYS A 223 1.84 7.33 22.66
CA LYS A 223 0.57 6.65 22.96
C LYS A 223 -0.63 7.57 22.73
N ASN A 224 -0.54 8.83 23.13
CA ASN A 224 -1.60 9.82 22.96
C ASN A 224 -1.85 10.14 21.49
N LEU A 225 -0.80 10.31 20.68
CA LEU A 225 -0.93 10.62 19.25
C LEU A 225 -1.47 9.43 18.46
N LYS A 226 -1.13 8.19 18.84
CA LYS A 226 -1.74 6.98 18.26
C LYS A 226 -3.24 6.92 18.58
N ARG A 227 -3.61 7.14 19.85
CA ARG A 227 -5.02 7.21 20.28
C ARG A 227 -5.78 8.30 19.53
N LEU A 228 -5.19 9.49 19.42
CA LEU A 228 -5.78 10.63 18.73
C LEU A 228 -6.07 10.29 17.27
N GLY A 229 -5.10 9.74 16.55
CA GLY A 229 -5.30 9.35 15.14
C GLY A 229 -6.43 8.35 14.95
N LEU A 230 -6.56 7.36 15.84
CA LEU A 230 -7.66 6.40 15.81
C LEU A 230 -9.01 7.06 16.11
N GLU A 231 -9.06 7.97 17.08
CA GLU A 231 -10.28 8.74 17.38
C GLU A 231 -10.69 9.63 16.21
N ARG A 232 -9.73 10.28 15.53
CA ARG A 232 -10.03 11.05 14.32
C ARG A 232 -10.54 10.15 13.21
N ALA A 233 -9.91 9.00 12.99
CA ALA A 233 -10.35 8.04 11.99
C ALA A 233 -11.81 7.61 12.23
N ASP A 234 -12.15 7.23 13.46
CA ASP A 234 -13.51 6.84 13.85
C ASP A 234 -14.53 7.96 13.63
N ILE A 235 -14.23 9.20 14.06
CA ILE A 235 -15.09 10.38 13.86
C ILE A 235 -15.42 10.61 12.38
N PHE A 236 -14.44 10.38 11.49
CA PHE A 236 -14.59 10.58 10.05
C PHE A 236 -14.97 9.31 9.28
N GLY A 237 -15.28 8.21 9.97
CA GLY A 237 -15.74 6.96 9.34
C GLY A 237 -14.63 6.11 8.71
N TRP A 238 -13.37 6.31 9.09
CA TRP A 238 -12.23 5.51 8.65
C TRP A 238 -11.82 4.46 9.67
N TYR A 239 -11.44 3.27 9.20
CA TYR A 239 -11.07 2.15 10.08
C TYR A 239 -9.81 2.37 10.93
N ASN A 240 -8.88 3.19 10.45
CA ASN A 240 -7.63 3.48 11.14
C ASN A 240 -7.01 4.78 10.63
N THR A 241 -6.02 5.27 11.39
CA THR A 241 -5.32 6.53 11.11
C THR A 241 -4.65 6.52 9.73
N TYR A 242 -4.11 5.38 9.30
CA TYR A 242 -3.46 5.28 8.00
C TYR A 242 -4.45 5.54 6.85
N HIS A 243 -5.62 4.89 6.86
CA HIS A 243 -6.64 5.13 5.83
C HIS A 243 -7.09 6.59 5.80
N LEU A 244 -7.34 7.18 6.97
CA LEU A 244 -7.70 8.60 7.09
C LEU A 244 -6.64 9.49 6.44
N THR A 245 -5.37 9.33 6.81
CA THR A 245 -4.30 10.22 6.30
C THR A 245 -4.08 10.08 4.80
N LYS A 246 -4.28 8.91 4.22
CA LYS A 246 -4.15 8.78 2.77
C LYS A 246 -5.35 9.34 2.02
N ALA A 247 -6.57 9.20 2.55
CA ALA A 247 -7.74 9.91 2.01
C ALA A 247 -7.54 11.44 2.05
N MET A 248 -7.02 11.97 3.17
CA MET A 248 -6.66 13.39 3.29
C MET A 248 -5.62 13.81 2.23
N CYS A 249 -4.64 12.97 1.96
CA CYS A 249 -3.64 13.24 0.93
C CYS A 249 -4.25 13.34 -0.47
N GLU A 250 -5.17 12.43 -0.84
CA GLU A 250 -5.85 12.52 -2.13
C GLU A 250 -6.69 13.80 -2.25
N MET A 251 -7.39 14.20 -1.17
CA MET A 251 -8.14 15.46 -1.12
C MET A 251 -7.22 16.67 -1.38
N VAL A 252 -6.05 16.67 -0.72
CA VAL A 252 -5.05 17.74 -0.85
C VAL A 252 -4.48 17.83 -2.24
N LEU A 253 -4.09 16.69 -2.83
CA LEU A 253 -3.60 16.70 -4.21
C LEU A 253 -4.67 17.14 -5.19
N ASN A 254 -5.92 16.71 -4.98
CA ASN A 254 -7.01 17.13 -5.82
C ASN A 254 -7.21 18.66 -5.77
N GLU A 255 -7.05 19.28 -4.60
CA GLU A 255 -7.20 20.73 -4.41
C GLU A 255 -6.04 21.53 -5.00
N ILE A 256 -4.79 21.07 -4.86
CA ILE A 256 -3.61 21.88 -5.17
C ILE A 256 -2.94 21.56 -6.50
N ARG A 257 -3.36 20.53 -7.25
CA ARG A 257 -2.61 20.08 -8.44
C ARG A 257 -2.58 21.08 -9.61
N GLY A 258 -3.44 22.09 -9.61
CA GLY A 258 -3.61 22.99 -10.75
C GLY A 258 -3.82 22.21 -12.06
N ASP A 259 -3.00 22.52 -13.07
CA ASP A 259 -2.99 21.88 -14.39
C ASP A 259 -2.08 20.64 -14.48
N VAL A 260 -1.43 20.24 -13.37
CA VAL A 260 -0.56 19.06 -13.35
C VAL A 260 -1.44 17.80 -13.47
N PRO A 261 -1.22 16.92 -14.48
CA PRO A 261 -1.89 15.64 -14.54
C PRO A 261 -1.51 14.78 -13.34
N VAL A 262 -2.51 14.18 -12.67
CA VAL A 262 -2.29 13.34 -11.49
C VAL A 262 -2.87 11.95 -11.71
N LEU A 263 -2.04 10.94 -11.47
CA LEU A 263 -2.46 9.55 -11.41
C LEU A 263 -2.45 9.06 -9.97
N ILE A 264 -3.55 8.44 -9.54
CA ILE A 264 -3.72 7.78 -8.24
C ILE A 264 -3.90 6.28 -8.49
N ILE A 265 -2.96 5.46 -8.01
CA ILE A 265 -3.08 4.00 -7.99
C ILE A 265 -3.55 3.57 -6.61
N ARG A 266 -4.64 2.81 -6.51
CA ARG A 266 -5.20 2.27 -5.27
C ARG A 266 -5.14 0.74 -5.29
N PRO A 267 -4.05 0.12 -4.84
CA PRO A 267 -3.95 -1.32 -4.78
C PRO A 267 -4.81 -1.88 -3.64
N SER A 268 -5.29 -3.11 -3.80
CA SER A 268 -5.76 -3.90 -2.64
C SER A 268 -4.59 -4.45 -1.83
N VAL A 269 -4.80 -5.45 -0.98
CA VAL A 269 -3.73 -5.95 -0.10
C VAL A 269 -2.62 -6.57 -0.94
N ILE A 270 -1.47 -5.88 -1.01
CA ILE A 270 -0.32 -6.33 -1.79
C ILE A 270 0.36 -7.50 -1.09
N GLU A 271 0.42 -8.64 -1.77
CA GLU A 271 1.21 -9.80 -1.37
C GLU A 271 2.34 -10.06 -2.38
N SER A 272 3.08 -11.16 -2.21
CA SER A 272 4.26 -11.47 -3.02
C SER A 272 3.98 -11.44 -4.53
N SER A 273 5.00 -11.20 -5.33
CA SER A 273 4.90 -11.31 -6.79
C SER A 273 4.32 -12.65 -7.26
N TYR A 274 3.51 -12.60 -8.32
CA TYR A 274 2.95 -13.77 -8.98
C TYR A 274 3.98 -14.39 -9.95
N LYS A 275 4.59 -13.56 -10.80
CA LYS A 275 5.55 -13.95 -11.83
C LYS A 275 6.86 -13.17 -11.70
N GLU A 276 6.82 -11.87 -11.46
CA GLU A 276 7.98 -10.97 -11.62
C GLU A 276 8.32 -10.17 -10.35
N PRO A 277 9.61 -9.91 -10.03
CA PRO A 277 10.83 -10.28 -10.77
C PRO A 277 11.11 -11.79 -10.79
N PHE A 278 10.56 -12.52 -9.83
CA PHE A 278 10.46 -13.98 -9.84
C PHE A 278 9.34 -14.38 -8.87
N PRO A 279 8.66 -15.52 -9.08
CA PRO A 279 7.50 -15.90 -8.27
C PRO A 279 7.81 -15.95 -6.78
N GLY A 280 6.92 -15.38 -5.96
CA GLY A 280 7.01 -15.44 -4.50
C GLY A 280 7.97 -14.42 -3.88
N TRP A 281 8.57 -13.53 -4.69
CA TRP A 281 9.39 -12.46 -4.13
C TRP A 281 8.56 -11.48 -3.30
N ILE A 282 9.00 -11.26 -2.07
CA ILE A 282 8.46 -10.29 -1.11
C ILE A 282 9.57 -9.77 -0.20
N GLN A 283 9.39 -8.57 0.36
CA GLN A 283 10.32 -7.97 1.31
C GLN A 283 9.63 -7.58 2.61
N GLY A 284 10.10 -8.21 3.69
CA GLY A 284 9.59 -8.01 5.03
C GLY A 284 8.29 -8.75 5.27
N ASN A 285 7.87 -8.75 6.52
CA ASN A 285 6.61 -9.35 6.98
C ASN A 285 5.48 -8.31 6.78
N ARG A 286 4.64 -8.48 5.76
CA ARG A 286 3.65 -7.50 5.30
C ARG A 286 2.23 -8.02 5.47
N MET A 287 1.27 -7.10 5.59
CA MET A 287 -0.17 -7.35 5.50
C MET A 287 -0.64 -8.69 6.08
N PHE A 288 -0.92 -9.76 5.32
CA PHE A 288 -1.37 -11.03 5.91
C PHE A 288 -0.27 -12.01 6.31
N ASP A 289 0.99 -11.76 5.98
CA ASP A 289 2.13 -12.58 6.40
C ASP A 289 2.14 -12.86 7.92
N PRO A 290 1.89 -11.88 8.82
CA PRO A 290 1.80 -12.16 10.26
C PRO A 290 0.69 -13.16 10.60
N VAL A 291 -0.44 -13.13 9.89
CA VAL A 291 -1.57 -14.07 10.06
C VAL A 291 -1.16 -15.46 9.59
N ILE A 292 -0.57 -15.56 8.38
CA ILE A 292 -0.08 -16.82 7.80
C ILE A 292 0.96 -17.47 8.70
N ILE A 293 1.96 -16.71 9.16
CA ILE A 293 3.04 -17.19 10.03
C ILE A 293 2.48 -17.61 11.40
N SER A 294 1.60 -16.81 11.99
CA SER A 294 1.00 -17.12 13.30
C SER A 294 0.15 -18.37 13.23
N TYR A 295 -0.62 -18.53 12.16
CA TYR A 295 -1.37 -19.74 11.88
C TYR A 295 -0.42 -20.93 11.76
N GLY A 296 0.56 -20.90 10.85
CA GLY A 296 1.52 -21.99 10.64
C GLY A 296 2.35 -22.38 11.87
N LYS A 297 2.56 -21.46 12.83
CA LYS A 297 3.19 -21.72 14.14
C LYS A 297 2.25 -22.35 15.18
N GLY A 298 0.97 -22.54 14.86
CA GLY A 298 -0.07 -22.99 15.79
C GLY A 298 -0.42 -21.94 16.86
N GLN A 299 -0.13 -20.66 16.62
CA GLN A 299 -0.35 -19.56 17.58
C GLN A 299 -1.69 -18.86 17.37
N LEU A 300 -2.38 -19.15 16.27
CA LEU A 300 -3.64 -18.53 15.89
C LEU A 300 -4.72 -19.63 15.73
N PRO A 301 -5.40 -20.05 16.81
CA PRO A 301 -6.41 -21.12 16.76
C PRO A 301 -7.76 -20.66 16.21
N ALA A 302 -7.98 -19.35 16.14
CA ALA A 302 -9.20 -18.72 15.69
C ALA A 302 -8.91 -17.37 15.03
N PHE A 303 -9.87 -16.84 14.28
CA PHE A 303 -9.79 -15.53 13.66
C PHE A 303 -11.11 -14.77 13.77
N LEU A 304 -11.01 -13.45 13.85
CA LEU A 304 -12.17 -12.55 13.94
C LEU A 304 -12.53 -12.05 12.53
N ALA A 305 -13.43 -12.76 11.87
CA ALA A 305 -13.91 -12.44 10.52
C ALA A 305 -15.24 -13.15 10.23
N ASP A 306 -16.03 -12.58 9.31
CA ASP A 306 -17.04 -13.34 8.59
C ASP A 306 -16.34 -14.21 7.52
N PRO A 307 -16.48 -15.55 7.58
CA PRO A 307 -15.84 -16.43 6.60
C PRO A 307 -16.28 -16.21 5.15
N GLN A 308 -17.44 -15.57 4.92
CA GLN A 308 -17.99 -15.28 3.59
C GLN A 308 -17.52 -13.94 3.01
N VAL A 309 -16.82 -13.11 3.79
CA VAL A 309 -16.27 -11.85 3.29
C VAL A 309 -15.10 -12.11 2.34
N ASN A 310 -15.01 -11.29 1.30
CA ASN A 310 -13.91 -11.32 0.35
C ASN A 310 -12.63 -10.79 1.00
N MET A 311 -11.55 -11.55 0.84
CA MET A 311 -10.19 -11.16 1.16
C MET A 311 -9.54 -10.61 -0.11
N ASP A 312 -9.56 -9.29 -0.27
CA ASP A 312 -9.09 -8.63 -1.48
C ASP A 312 -7.56 -8.47 -1.46
N ILE A 313 -6.88 -9.45 -2.04
CA ILE A 313 -5.43 -9.52 -2.22
C ILE A 313 -5.09 -9.21 -3.68
N ILE A 314 -3.93 -8.63 -3.92
CA ILE A 314 -3.39 -8.47 -5.27
C ILE A 314 -1.88 -8.77 -5.29
N PRO A 315 -1.37 -9.52 -6.27
CA PRO A 315 0.07 -9.72 -6.43
C PRO A 315 0.80 -8.42 -6.76
N LEU A 316 1.99 -8.27 -6.17
CA LEU A 316 2.86 -7.09 -6.33
C LEU A 316 3.12 -6.68 -7.79
N ASP A 317 3.42 -7.64 -8.65
CA ASP A 317 3.76 -7.38 -10.05
C ASP A 317 2.58 -6.86 -10.86
N MET A 318 1.35 -7.26 -10.55
CA MET A 318 0.16 -6.68 -11.19
C MET A 318 -0.02 -5.20 -10.81
N VAL A 319 0.33 -4.81 -9.58
CA VAL A 319 0.31 -3.39 -9.15
C VAL A 319 1.38 -2.59 -9.87
N VAL A 320 2.59 -3.15 -9.99
CA VAL A 320 3.70 -2.53 -10.73
C VAL A 320 3.34 -2.35 -12.21
N ASN A 321 2.83 -3.39 -12.85
CA ASN A 321 2.46 -3.35 -14.27
C ASN A 321 1.32 -2.37 -14.52
N SER A 322 0.29 -2.38 -13.67
CA SER A 322 -0.83 -1.43 -13.76
C SER A 322 -0.37 0.01 -13.61
N THR A 323 0.59 0.26 -12.71
CA THR A 323 1.21 1.57 -12.53
C THR A 323 1.90 2.04 -13.80
N ILE A 324 2.80 1.22 -14.35
CA ILE A 324 3.58 1.57 -15.54
C ILE A 324 2.66 1.82 -16.74
N ALA A 325 1.68 0.94 -16.95
CA ALA A 325 0.71 1.06 -18.02
C ALA A 325 -0.15 2.33 -17.87
N ALA A 326 -0.64 2.62 -16.66
CA ALA A 326 -1.44 3.81 -16.41
C ALA A 326 -0.64 5.11 -16.57
N ILE A 327 0.64 5.14 -16.16
CA ILE A 327 1.54 6.27 -16.40
C ILE A 327 1.70 6.50 -17.91
N ALA A 328 1.96 5.45 -18.70
CA ALA A 328 2.14 5.59 -20.14
C ALA A 328 0.88 6.12 -20.84
N LYS A 329 -0.28 5.51 -20.55
CA LYS A 329 -1.57 5.90 -21.13
C LYS A 329 -1.86 7.39 -20.94
N HIS A 330 -1.66 7.89 -19.74
CA HIS A 330 -2.01 9.26 -19.39
C HIS A 330 -0.88 10.27 -19.65
N GLY A 331 0.37 9.78 -19.65
CA GLY A 331 1.55 10.57 -19.95
C GLY A 331 1.65 10.99 -21.42
N ILE A 332 1.00 10.27 -22.35
CA ILE A 332 0.94 10.68 -23.76
C ILE A 332 -0.03 11.84 -23.96
N VAL A 333 -1.18 11.82 -23.27
CA VAL A 333 -2.33 12.67 -23.59
C VAL A 333 -2.27 14.06 -22.93
N HIS A 334 -1.36 14.29 -21.97
CA HIS A 334 -1.09 15.59 -21.31
C HIS A 334 -2.34 16.41 -20.93
N LYS A 335 -3.41 15.72 -20.50
CA LYS A 335 -4.63 16.37 -20.00
C LYS A 335 -4.48 16.68 -18.51
N PRO A 336 -4.93 17.86 -18.04
CA PRO A 336 -4.92 18.25 -16.63
C PRO A 336 -6.03 17.51 -15.86
N GLU A 337 -5.99 16.18 -15.87
CA GLU A 337 -6.98 15.32 -15.24
C GLU A 337 -6.39 14.54 -14.06
N LEU A 338 -7.29 14.19 -13.13
CA LEU A 338 -7.00 13.27 -12.04
C LEU A 338 -7.63 11.94 -12.37
N ASN A 339 -6.80 10.91 -12.54
CA ASN A 339 -7.25 9.56 -12.84
C ASN A 339 -6.99 8.62 -11.66
N VAL A 340 -7.94 7.75 -11.37
CA VAL A 340 -7.84 6.77 -10.28
C VAL A 340 -7.95 5.35 -10.82
N TYR A 341 -7.03 4.47 -10.43
CA TYR A 341 -7.08 3.05 -10.75
C TYR A 341 -7.15 2.23 -9.48
N HIS A 342 -8.23 1.47 -9.29
CA HIS A 342 -8.25 0.41 -8.30
C HIS A 342 -7.59 -0.84 -8.89
N VAL A 343 -6.48 -1.26 -8.31
CA VAL A 343 -5.75 -2.47 -8.70
C VAL A 343 -6.04 -3.54 -7.65
N ALA A 344 -7.15 -4.23 -7.87
CA ALA A 344 -7.76 -5.13 -6.90
C ALA A 344 -8.30 -6.38 -7.61
N SER A 345 -8.48 -7.46 -6.85
CA SER A 345 -9.01 -8.71 -7.38
C SER A 345 -10.46 -8.97 -6.94
N GLY A 346 -10.90 -8.37 -5.83
CA GLY A 346 -12.13 -8.76 -5.14
C GLY A 346 -13.44 -8.71 -5.95
N VAL A 347 -13.52 -7.91 -7.02
CA VAL A 347 -14.68 -7.87 -7.93
C VAL A 347 -14.59 -8.89 -9.05
N VAL A 348 -13.39 -9.10 -9.60
CA VAL A 348 -13.18 -9.88 -10.84
C VAL A 348 -12.76 -11.32 -10.58
N ASN A 349 -12.15 -11.59 -9.42
CA ASN A 349 -11.63 -12.89 -9.02
C ASN A 349 -11.58 -13.00 -7.48
N PRO A 350 -12.74 -13.13 -6.82
CA PRO A 350 -12.82 -13.07 -5.36
C PRO A 350 -12.18 -14.30 -4.69
N LEU A 351 -11.46 -14.06 -3.60
CA LEU A 351 -11.00 -15.07 -2.64
C LEU A 351 -11.73 -14.84 -1.31
N ARG A 352 -12.40 -15.83 -0.73
CA ARG A 352 -13.06 -15.67 0.59
C ARG A 352 -12.16 -16.06 1.75
N PHE A 353 -12.43 -15.51 2.94
CA PHE A 353 -11.70 -15.88 4.16
C PHE A 353 -11.75 -17.38 4.48
N TYR A 354 -12.87 -18.07 4.19
CA TYR A 354 -12.94 -19.53 4.38
C TYR A 354 -11.94 -20.27 3.47
N GLU A 355 -11.90 -19.91 2.19
CA GLU A 355 -11.03 -20.53 1.18
C GLU A 355 -9.56 -20.29 1.51
N PHE A 356 -9.22 -19.06 1.89
CA PHE A 356 -7.87 -18.69 2.31
C PHE A 356 -7.36 -19.58 3.43
N PHE A 357 -8.10 -19.71 4.54
CA PHE A 357 -7.66 -20.52 5.67
C PHE A 357 -7.73 -22.03 5.41
N GLU A 358 -8.61 -22.50 4.52
CA GLU A 358 -8.57 -23.89 4.05
C GLU A 358 -7.27 -24.18 3.29
N ILE A 359 -6.85 -23.27 2.42
CA ILE A 359 -5.57 -23.40 1.70
C ILE A 359 -4.39 -23.36 2.68
N LEU A 360 -4.40 -22.46 3.67
CA LEU A 360 -3.36 -22.45 4.71
C LEU A 360 -3.31 -23.75 5.50
N HIS A 361 -4.48 -24.28 5.88
CA HIS A 361 -4.58 -25.54 6.60
C HIS A 361 -3.98 -26.69 5.79
N ASP A 362 -4.32 -26.80 4.50
CA ASP A 362 -3.78 -27.81 3.60
C ASP A 362 -2.25 -27.73 3.54
N TYR A 363 -1.71 -26.53 3.32
CA TYR A 363 -0.26 -26.29 3.25
C TYR A 363 0.48 -26.68 4.54
N PHE A 364 0.01 -26.19 5.70
CA PHE A 364 0.72 -26.40 6.96
C PHE A 364 0.48 -27.79 7.55
N SER A 365 -0.57 -28.49 7.11
CA SER A 365 -0.76 -29.92 7.43
C SER A 365 0.24 -30.80 6.69
N SER A 366 0.58 -30.48 5.43
CA SER A 366 1.60 -31.22 4.67
C SER A 366 3.02 -30.76 4.99
N THR A 367 3.21 -29.46 5.24
CA THR A 367 4.53 -28.84 5.35
C THR A 367 4.64 -27.97 6.61
N PRO A 368 4.65 -28.57 7.82
CA PRO A 368 4.60 -27.84 9.09
C PRO A 368 5.72 -26.81 9.24
N LEU A 369 5.39 -25.63 9.78
CA LEU A 369 6.39 -24.60 10.05
C LEU A 369 7.14 -24.84 11.36
N SER A 370 6.47 -25.47 12.34
CA SER A 370 6.99 -25.80 13.67
C SER A 370 7.03 -27.31 13.91
N LYS A 371 7.65 -27.75 15.02
CA LYS A 371 7.65 -29.17 15.46
C LYS A 371 6.23 -29.72 15.73
N MET A 372 5.22 -28.84 15.85
CA MET A 372 3.83 -29.22 16.03
C MET A 372 3.29 -29.81 14.72
N LYS A 373 3.05 -31.12 14.71
CA LYS A 373 2.67 -31.86 13.49
C LYS A 373 1.21 -31.68 13.07
N ASN A 374 0.33 -31.26 13.99
CA ASN A 374 -1.11 -31.13 13.73
C ASN A 374 -1.59 -29.70 14.01
N ILE A 375 -1.73 -28.91 12.95
CA ILE A 375 -2.41 -27.62 12.99
C ILE A 375 -3.93 -27.85 12.90
N SER A 376 -4.72 -27.13 13.69
CA SER A 376 -6.19 -27.22 13.61
C SER A 376 -6.73 -26.28 12.53
N LYS A 377 -7.87 -26.62 11.92
CA LYS A 377 -8.64 -25.67 11.11
C LYS A 377 -8.98 -24.43 11.95
N ILE A 378 -8.92 -23.25 11.31
CA ILE A 378 -9.26 -21.99 11.96
C ILE A 378 -10.73 -22.02 12.41
N LYS A 379 -11.03 -21.45 13.58
CA LYS A 379 -12.41 -21.16 13.99
C LYS A 379 -12.71 -19.68 13.79
N TYR A 380 -13.87 -19.36 13.22
CA TYR A 380 -14.31 -17.99 12.98
C TYR A 380 -15.21 -17.50 14.12
N PHE A 381 -15.09 -16.21 14.42
CA PHE A 381 -15.93 -15.51 15.39
C PHE A 381 -16.28 -14.12 14.88
N THR A 382 -17.48 -13.66 15.23
CA THR A 382 -17.95 -12.29 14.98
C THR A 382 -17.80 -11.40 16.23
N SER A 383 -17.79 -12.01 17.42
CA SER A 383 -17.55 -11.34 18.71
C SER A 383 -16.09 -11.46 19.13
N PHE A 384 -15.50 -10.34 19.57
CA PHE A 384 -14.13 -10.33 20.09
C PHE A 384 -14.02 -11.08 21.43
N ASP A 385 -15.06 -11.02 22.27
CA ASP A 385 -15.05 -11.66 23.59
C ASP A 385 -15.07 -13.19 23.45
N ASP A 386 -15.94 -13.73 22.58
CA ASP A 386 -16.02 -15.17 22.29
C ASP A 386 -14.71 -15.68 21.67
N PHE A 387 -14.14 -14.89 20.74
CA PHE A 387 -12.83 -15.15 20.16
C PHE A 387 -11.73 -15.21 21.23
N SER A 388 -11.69 -14.23 22.15
CA SER A 388 -10.68 -14.13 23.20
C SER A 388 -10.80 -15.30 24.19
N GLU A 389 -12.02 -15.62 24.60
CA GLU A 389 -12.29 -16.75 25.50
C GLU A 389 -11.84 -18.08 24.89
N TYR A 390 -12.26 -18.36 23.65
CA TYR A 390 -11.86 -19.57 22.94
C TYR A 390 -10.35 -19.67 22.74
N THR A 391 -9.72 -18.57 22.32
CA THR A 391 -8.26 -18.51 22.10
C THR A 391 -7.50 -18.80 23.40
N ARG A 392 -7.96 -18.23 24.52
CA ARG A 392 -7.39 -18.47 25.85
C ARG A 392 -7.54 -19.92 26.27
N ASP A 393 -8.72 -20.52 26.07
CA ASP A 393 -8.97 -21.92 26.40
C ASP A 393 -8.05 -22.87 25.61
N VAL A 394 -7.98 -22.71 24.28
CA VAL A 394 -7.14 -23.55 23.42
C VAL A 394 -5.65 -23.42 23.77
N ILE A 395 -5.13 -22.18 23.88
CA ILE A 395 -3.71 -21.95 24.19
C ILE A 395 -3.37 -22.44 25.62
N SER A 396 -4.31 -22.35 26.57
CA SER A 396 -4.10 -22.87 27.92
C SER A 396 -3.90 -24.40 27.94
N LYS A 397 -4.62 -25.13 27.07
CA LYS A 397 -4.61 -26.59 26.94
C LYS A 397 -3.46 -27.12 26.08
N CYS A 398 -2.85 -26.30 25.23
CA CYS A 398 -1.65 -26.69 24.49
C CYS A 398 -0.50 -27.00 25.46
N ASN A 399 -0.05 -28.25 25.50
CA ASN A 399 1.18 -28.65 26.15
C ASN A 399 2.34 -28.27 25.23
N GLU A 400 3.23 -27.39 25.69
CA GLU A 400 4.51 -27.19 25.01
C GLU A 400 5.27 -28.50 25.16
N MET A 401 5.42 -29.28 24.08
CA MET A 401 6.42 -30.35 24.04
C MET A 401 7.77 -29.67 24.21
N GLY A 402 8.27 -29.65 25.44
CA GLY A 402 9.54 -29.05 25.80
C GLY A 402 10.66 -29.75 25.05
N ASP A 403 11.64 -28.96 24.61
CA ASP A 403 12.95 -29.49 24.24
C ASP A 403 13.46 -30.42 25.36
N ASP A 404 14.17 -31.47 24.96
CA ASP A 404 14.84 -32.46 25.80
C ASP A 404 15.98 -31.86 26.68
N ALA A 405 15.88 -30.58 27.04
CA ALA A 405 16.81 -29.82 27.89
C ALA A 405 16.24 -29.58 29.31
N ALA A 406 15.22 -30.33 29.72
CA ALA A 406 14.50 -30.12 30.98
C ALA A 406 15.18 -30.70 32.24
N ASP A 407 16.41 -31.23 32.15
CA ASP A 407 17.05 -31.90 33.30
C ASP A 407 17.78 -30.96 34.29
N GLN A 408 17.80 -29.63 34.06
CA GLN A 408 18.53 -28.71 34.95
C GLN A 408 17.81 -27.41 35.36
N ILE A 409 16.52 -27.22 35.02
CA ILE A 409 15.79 -25.97 35.36
C ILE A 409 14.73 -26.26 36.43
N ASP A 410 14.70 -25.43 37.49
CA ASP A 410 13.68 -25.50 38.56
C ASP A 410 12.26 -25.55 37.98
N GLY A 411 11.50 -26.59 38.33
CA GLY A 411 10.15 -26.85 37.80
C GLY A 411 9.16 -25.71 38.06
N LYS A 412 9.36 -24.91 39.13
CA LYS A 412 8.56 -23.70 39.38
C LYS A 412 8.89 -22.57 38.40
N MET A 413 10.16 -22.41 38.05
CA MET A 413 10.61 -21.44 37.06
C MET A 413 10.12 -21.81 35.66
N LEU A 414 10.21 -23.09 35.27
CA LEU A 414 9.64 -23.61 34.01
C LEU A 414 8.13 -23.38 33.95
N GLN A 415 7.40 -23.64 35.04
CA GLN A 415 5.95 -23.41 35.07
C GLN A 415 5.60 -21.91 34.94
N LYS A 416 6.38 -21.01 35.56
CA LYS A 416 6.20 -19.56 35.45
C LYS A 416 6.49 -19.06 34.04
N LEU A 417 7.58 -19.53 33.42
CA LEU A 417 7.97 -19.22 32.05
C LEU A 417 6.92 -19.73 31.05
N GLY A 418 6.42 -20.96 31.22
CA GLY A 418 5.35 -21.52 30.40
C GLY A 418 4.04 -20.72 30.52
N LYS A 419 3.66 -20.28 31.72
CA LYS A 419 2.50 -19.39 31.92
C LYS A 419 2.68 -18.02 31.25
N GLN A 420 3.87 -17.43 31.35
CA GLN A 420 4.19 -16.15 30.69
C GLN A 420 4.18 -16.30 29.16
N SER A 421 4.76 -17.37 28.62
CA SER A 421 4.72 -17.74 27.19
C SER A 421 3.28 -17.84 26.68
N LYS A 422 2.42 -18.60 27.36
CA LYS A 422 1.00 -18.75 26.99
C LYS A 422 0.24 -17.42 27.01
N LYS A 423 0.44 -16.59 28.04
CA LYS A 423 -0.19 -15.26 28.12
C LYS A 423 0.28 -14.36 26.97
N ALA A 424 1.56 -14.39 26.62
CA ALA A 424 2.09 -13.62 25.49
C ALA A 424 1.49 -14.08 24.15
N LYS A 425 1.32 -15.40 23.94
CA LYS A 425 0.67 -15.95 22.74
C LYS A 425 -0.78 -15.50 22.60
N VAL A 426 -1.56 -15.55 23.69
CA VAL A 426 -2.95 -15.04 23.70
C VAL A 426 -2.97 -13.54 23.36
N ALA A 427 -2.15 -12.74 24.04
CA ALA A 427 -2.08 -11.30 23.79
C ALA A 427 -1.67 -10.97 22.35
N TYR A 428 -0.75 -11.74 21.77
CA TYR A 428 -0.34 -11.59 20.39
C TYR A 428 -1.47 -11.94 19.39
N ALA A 429 -2.17 -13.07 19.58
CA ALA A 429 -3.32 -13.44 18.75
C ALA A 429 -4.45 -12.40 18.82
N GLU A 430 -4.73 -11.88 20.02
CA GLU A 430 -5.70 -10.80 20.23
C GLU A 430 -5.28 -9.50 19.54
N GLN A 431 -4.02 -9.10 19.67
CA GLN A 431 -3.49 -7.93 18.99
C GLN A 431 -3.60 -8.07 17.47
N LEU A 432 -3.27 -9.25 16.95
CA LEU A 432 -3.36 -9.55 15.52
C LEU A 432 -4.79 -9.42 15.02
N CYS A 433 -5.75 -10.09 15.65
CA CYS A 433 -7.15 -10.04 15.22
C CYS A 433 -7.76 -8.64 15.38
N LYS A 434 -7.40 -7.88 16.42
CA LYS A 434 -7.81 -6.46 16.53
C LYS A 434 -7.30 -5.63 15.37
N MET A 435 -6.06 -5.85 14.94
CA MET A 435 -5.44 -5.10 13.85
C MET A 435 -6.11 -5.39 12.50
N TYR A 436 -6.48 -6.65 12.22
CA TYR A 436 -7.11 -7.05 10.95
C TYR A 436 -8.64 -7.09 10.99
N LYS A 437 -9.27 -6.72 12.11
CA LYS A 437 -10.73 -6.71 12.26
C LYS A 437 -11.42 -5.96 11.12
N PHE A 438 -10.85 -4.85 10.67
CA PHE A 438 -11.45 -4.06 9.59
C PHE A 438 -11.58 -4.83 8.28
N LEU A 439 -10.65 -5.74 7.95
CA LEU A 439 -10.73 -6.58 6.74
C LEU A 439 -11.71 -7.73 6.94
N GLY A 440 -11.73 -8.33 8.14
CA GLY A 440 -12.56 -9.50 8.44
C GLY A 440 -14.07 -9.29 8.30
N PHE A 441 -14.53 -8.03 8.28
CA PHE A 441 -15.96 -7.66 8.14
C PHE A 441 -16.19 -6.65 7.03
N PHE A 442 -15.24 -6.49 6.11
CA PHE A 442 -15.36 -5.52 5.04
C PHE A 442 -16.17 -6.05 3.85
N GLU A 443 -17.42 -5.62 3.72
CA GLU A 443 -18.28 -6.06 2.61
C GLU A 443 -18.12 -5.22 1.32
N GLY A 444 -17.40 -4.11 1.40
CA GLY A 444 -17.21 -3.21 0.25
C GLY A 444 -16.44 -3.88 -0.89
N ARG A 445 -16.75 -3.47 -2.12
CA ARG A 445 -16.10 -3.95 -3.33
C ARG A 445 -15.55 -2.78 -4.13
N PHE A 446 -14.36 -2.95 -4.66
CA PHE A 446 -13.67 -1.91 -5.42
C PHE A 446 -13.92 -2.09 -6.91
N ASP A 447 -14.56 -1.12 -7.52
CA ASP A 447 -14.72 -1.10 -8.98
C ASP A 447 -13.35 -0.99 -9.66
N THR A 448 -13.04 -1.99 -10.49
CA THR A 448 -11.79 -2.07 -11.26
C THR A 448 -11.98 -1.64 -12.73
N GLY A 449 -13.05 -0.91 -13.05
CA GLY A 449 -13.44 -0.55 -14.41
C GLY A 449 -12.34 0.18 -15.18
N ASN A 450 -11.62 1.11 -14.54
CA ASN A 450 -10.48 1.80 -15.16
C ASN A 450 -9.33 0.84 -15.48
N THR A 451 -9.00 -0.09 -14.59
CA THR A 451 -7.96 -1.12 -14.78
C THR A 451 -8.34 -2.09 -15.89
N GLN A 452 -9.61 -2.50 -15.95
CA GLN A 452 -10.14 -3.35 -17.02
C GLN A 452 -10.16 -2.62 -18.38
N LYS A 453 -10.47 -1.32 -18.39
CA LYS A 453 -10.38 -0.49 -19.59
C LYS A 453 -8.93 -0.35 -20.06
N LEU A 454 -7.98 -0.15 -19.15
CA LEU A 454 -6.54 -0.12 -19.45
C LEU A 454 -6.09 -1.42 -20.11
N LEU A 455 -6.45 -2.57 -19.54
CA LEU A 455 -6.14 -3.89 -20.13
C LEU A 455 -6.65 -4.02 -21.57
N LYS A 456 -7.89 -3.58 -21.85
CA LYS A 456 -8.49 -3.65 -23.19
C LYS A 456 -7.83 -2.75 -24.22
N GLU A 457 -7.24 -1.63 -23.79
CA GLU A 457 -6.57 -0.67 -24.67
C GLU A 457 -5.11 -1.07 -24.95
N MET A 458 -4.51 -1.93 -24.12
CA MET A 458 -3.15 -2.43 -24.31
C MET A 458 -3.04 -3.37 -25.51
N SER A 459 -1.91 -3.30 -26.23
CA SER A 459 -1.60 -4.25 -27.29
C SER A 459 -1.30 -5.65 -26.72
N LYS A 460 -1.30 -6.68 -27.55
CA LYS A 460 -0.95 -8.05 -27.12
C LYS A 460 0.47 -8.12 -26.54
N GLU A 461 1.41 -7.38 -27.12
CA GLU A 461 2.78 -7.30 -26.63
C GLU A 461 2.84 -6.61 -25.26
N GLU A 462 2.10 -5.52 -25.08
CA GLU A 462 2.01 -4.82 -23.80
C GLU A 462 1.36 -5.70 -22.72
N GLN A 463 0.27 -6.41 -23.03
CA GLN A 463 -0.38 -7.33 -22.09
C GLN A 463 0.55 -8.48 -21.68
N LEU A 464 1.34 -9.01 -22.61
CA LEU A 464 2.32 -10.06 -22.33
C LEU A 464 3.45 -9.57 -21.42
N ASN A 465 3.95 -8.35 -21.65
CA ASN A 465 5.08 -7.79 -20.89
C ASN A 465 4.65 -7.10 -19.61
N PHE A 466 3.42 -6.62 -19.50
CA PHE A 466 2.88 -5.87 -18.36
C PHE A 466 1.52 -6.46 -17.96
N GLU A 467 1.51 -7.71 -17.53
CA GLU A 467 0.29 -8.41 -17.08
C GLU A 467 -0.41 -7.64 -15.95
N VAL A 468 -1.69 -7.30 -16.17
CA VAL A 468 -2.55 -6.58 -15.21
C VAL A 468 -3.86 -7.32 -14.92
N ASP A 469 -4.12 -8.44 -15.58
CA ASP A 469 -5.40 -9.14 -15.47
C ASP A 469 -5.47 -10.04 -14.23
N ALA A 470 -6.14 -9.54 -13.19
CA ALA A 470 -6.36 -10.28 -11.95
C ALA A 470 -7.27 -11.52 -12.10
N THR A 471 -7.99 -11.68 -13.23
CA THR A 471 -8.79 -12.89 -13.48
C THR A 471 -7.92 -14.13 -13.72
N ASN A 472 -6.66 -13.93 -14.09
CA ASN A 472 -5.69 -15.00 -14.35
C ASN A 472 -5.01 -15.57 -13.10
N ILE A 473 -5.40 -15.12 -11.90
CA ILE A 473 -4.85 -15.62 -10.63
C ILE A 473 -5.56 -16.92 -10.24
N ASP A 474 -4.82 -18.02 -10.23
CA ASP A 474 -5.25 -19.23 -9.52
C ASP A 474 -4.87 -19.08 -8.04
N TRP A 475 -5.85 -18.75 -7.19
CA TRP A 475 -5.61 -18.49 -5.77
C TRP A 475 -4.98 -19.66 -5.03
N ARG A 476 -5.42 -20.89 -5.33
CA ARG A 476 -4.91 -22.08 -4.65
C ARG A 476 -3.46 -22.30 -5.04
N LYS A 477 -3.15 -22.23 -6.33
CA LYS A 477 -1.77 -22.33 -6.81
C LYS A 477 -0.90 -21.20 -6.27
N TYR A 478 -1.37 -19.96 -6.34
CA TYR A 478 -0.65 -18.79 -5.87
C TYR A 478 -0.29 -18.91 -4.39
N LEU A 479 -1.23 -19.27 -3.53
CA LEU A 479 -0.95 -19.39 -2.10
C LEU A 479 -0.07 -20.61 -1.78
N LEU A 480 -0.38 -21.79 -2.32
CA LEU A 480 0.34 -23.04 -2.00
C LEU A 480 1.76 -23.09 -2.56
N GLU A 481 1.94 -22.68 -3.82
CA GLU A 481 3.17 -22.92 -4.58
C GLU A 481 4.06 -21.67 -4.68
N ILE A 482 3.49 -20.48 -4.51
CA ILE A 482 4.20 -19.22 -4.78
C ILE A 482 4.37 -18.39 -3.50
N HIS A 483 3.28 -17.92 -2.91
CA HIS A 483 3.32 -16.95 -1.82
C HIS A 483 3.83 -17.54 -0.51
N ILE A 484 3.26 -18.64 -0.01
CA ILE A 484 3.71 -19.22 1.26
C ILE A 484 5.17 -19.74 1.17
N PRO A 485 5.58 -20.46 0.09
CA PRO A 485 7.00 -20.81 -0.09
C PRO A 485 7.91 -19.57 -0.20
N GLY A 486 7.49 -18.54 -0.92
CA GLY A 486 8.20 -17.26 -1.03
C GLY A 486 8.39 -16.59 0.34
N LEU A 487 7.33 -16.55 1.15
CA LEU A 487 7.35 -16.03 2.52
C LEU A 487 8.35 -16.78 3.39
N ARG A 488 8.37 -18.10 3.32
CA ARG A 488 9.34 -18.94 4.04
C ARG A 488 10.77 -18.64 3.63
N LYS A 489 11.03 -18.53 2.32
CA LYS A 489 12.35 -18.28 1.77
C LYS A 489 12.86 -16.87 2.08
N HIS A 490 12.06 -15.84 1.87
CA HIS A 490 12.49 -14.45 1.86
C HIS A 490 12.31 -13.71 3.19
N VAL A 491 11.39 -14.17 4.05
CA VAL A 491 11.09 -13.51 5.33
C VAL A 491 11.50 -14.36 6.52
N LEU A 492 11.27 -15.68 6.46
CA LEU A 492 11.64 -16.59 7.55
C LEU A 492 13.05 -17.17 7.42
N ASN A 493 13.71 -16.99 6.26
CA ASN A 493 14.99 -17.61 5.92
C ASN A 493 14.99 -19.14 6.13
N ASP A 494 13.87 -19.79 5.81
CA ASP A 494 13.68 -21.22 6.02
C ASP A 494 14.33 -22.03 4.89
N THR A 495 15.53 -22.54 5.14
CA THR A 495 16.34 -23.28 4.16
C THR A 495 15.75 -24.63 3.74
N ARG A 496 14.73 -25.14 4.44
CA ARG A 496 14.05 -26.42 4.14
C ARG A 496 13.26 -26.42 2.82
N THR A 497 13.15 -25.27 2.16
CA THR A 497 12.41 -25.08 0.90
C THR A 497 13.33 -24.95 -0.33
N SER A 498 14.64 -25.16 -0.15
CA SER A 498 15.67 -24.91 -1.18
C SER A 498 16.09 -26.15 -1.97
N GLU A 499 15.41 -27.29 -1.81
CA GLU A 499 15.72 -28.55 -2.50
C GLU A 499 14.79 -28.81 -3.68
#